data_AF-A0A9D5UWG9-F1
#
_entry.id   AF-A0A9D5UWG9-F1
#
_cell.length_a   1.000
_cell.length_b   1.000
_cell.length_c   1.000
_cell.angle_alpha   90.00
_cell.angle_beta   90.00
_cell.angle_gamma   90.00
#
_symmetry.space_group_name_H-M   'P 1'
#
loop_
_entity.id
_entity.type
_entity.pdbx_description
1 polymer ?
#
loop_
_entity_poly.entity_id
_entity_poly.type
_entity_poly.pdbx_seq_one_letter_code
_entity_poly.pdbx_strand_id
1 'polypeptide(L)'
;MKLTKRMAAVPWLLLVATILQPARGEACSAEPYAGSVCMTFAAYCPDCYLPADGRILDKDRYLLLYAVIGDQYGGDGRKTFALPDLRQGFPVI
;
A
#
# COMPACT_ATOMS: atom_id res chain seq x y z
N MET A 1 62.60 -6.21 -7.77
CA MET A 1 61.65 -7.29 -8.14
C MET A 1 60.26 -6.91 -7.66
N LYS A 2 59.28 -7.10 -8.53
CA LYS A 2 57.84 -6.78 -8.42
C LYS A 2 57.25 -7.23 -7.07
N LEU A 3 56.58 -6.32 -6.35
CA LEU A 3 55.56 -6.72 -5.38
C LEU A 3 54.36 -5.75 -5.35
N THR A 4 53.99 -5.24 -6.53
CA THR A 4 52.68 -4.65 -6.79
C THR A 4 51.68 -5.78 -7.11
N LYS A 5 51.05 -6.39 -6.10
CA LYS A 5 49.84 -7.22 -6.24
C LYS A 5 49.40 -7.74 -4.88
N ARG A 6 48.11 -7.57 -4.54
CA ARG A 6 47.41 -7.80 -3.24
C ARG A 6 47.25 -6.46 -2.50
N MET A 7 46.09 -5.85 -2.32
CA MET A 7 44.70 -6.29 -2.38
C MET A 7 43.82 -5.05 -2.70
N ALA A 8 43.69 -4.68 -3.97
CA ALA A 8 42.78 -3.62 -4.43
C ALA A 8 41.36 -4.15 -4.79
N ALA A 9 40.94 -5.28 -4.21
CA ALA A 9 39.70 -5.98 -4.58
C ALA A 9 38.58 -5.87 -3.53
N VAL A 10 38.89 -5.39 -2.32
CA VAL A 10 37.91 -5.26 -1.23
C VAL A 10 36.88 -4.13 -1.45
N PRO A 11 37.18 -2.97 -2.05
CA PRO A 11 36.18 -1.89 -2.14
C PRO A 11 35.08 -2.19 -3.16
N TRP A 12 35.31 -3.09 -4.12
CA TRP A 12 34.32 -3.43 -5.15
C TRP A 12 33.24 -4.41 -4.66
N LEU A 13 33.58 -5.29 -3.70
CA LEU A 13 32.64 -6.28 -3.15
C LEU A 13 31.54 -5.65 -2.29
N LEU A 14 31.86 -4.57 -1.57
CA LEU A 14 30.87 -3.84 -0.76
C LEU A 14 29.89 -3.03 -1.64
N LEU A 15 30.36 -2.47 -2.76
CA LEU A 15 29.51 -1.76 -3.72
C LEU A 15 28.52 -2.69 -4.44
N VAL A 16 28.91 -3.95 -4.70
CA VAL A 16 28.02 -4.95 -5.32
C VAL A 16 26.97 -5.45 -4.33
N ALA A 17 27.30 -5.60 -3.04
CA ALA A 17 26.37 -6.08 -2.02
C ALA A 17 25.17 -5.14 -1.79
N THR A 18 25.32 -3.83 -2.03
CA THR A 18 24.22 -2.85 -1.99
C THR A 18 23.24 -2.93 -3.16
N ILE A 19 23.61 -3.58 -4.28
CA ILE A 19 22.74 -3.69 -5.47
C ILE A 19 21.78 -4.89 -5.35
N LEU A 20 22.04 -5.82 -4.42
CA LEU A 20 21.27 -7.06 -4.22
C LEU A 20 20.22 -6.98 -3.10
N GLN A 21 19.86 -5.79 -2.63
CA GLN A 21 18.76 -5.68 -1.69
C GLN A 21 17.45 -5.96 -2.42
N PRO A 22 16.66 -7.00 -2.04
CA PRO A 22 15.31 -7.13 -2.56
C PRO A 22 14.53 -5.93 -2.03
N ALA A 23 14.15 -5.01 -2.92
CA ALA A 23 13.15 -4.02 -2.59
C ALA A 23 11.89 -4.80 -2.18
N ARG A 24 11.59 -4.80 -0.89
CA ARG A 24 10.31 -5.34 -0.42
C ARG A 24 9.24 -4.39 -0.96
N GLY A 25 8.57 -4.80 -2.03
CA GLY A 25 7.34 -4.16 -2.46
C GLY A 25 6.28 -4.52 -1.44
N GLU A 26 5.97 -3.61 -0.52
CA GLU A 26 4.82 -3.77 0.36
C GLU A 26 3.56 -3.48 -0.45
N ALA A 27 2.61 -4.42 -0.45
CA ALA A 27 1.33 -4.20 -1.14
C ALA A 27 0.52 -3.07 -0.50
N CYS A 28 0.71 -2.84 0.81
CA CYS A 28 0.11 -1.75 1.58
C CYS A 28 1.20 -0.80 2.05
N SER A 29 1.04 0.50 1.80
CA SER A 29 1.93 1.53 2.35
C SER A 29 1.58 1.78 3.81
N ALA A 30 2.58 1.99 4.68
CA ALA A 30 2.36 2.47 6.05
C ALA A 30 1.81 3.90 6.09
N GLU A 31 2.06 4.69 5.04
CA GLU A 31 1.60 6.07 4.87
C GLU A 31 0.77 6.17 3.57
N PRO A 32 -0.48 5.67 3.57
CA PRO A 32 -1.32 5.69 2.38
C PRO A 32 -1.91 7.07 2.11
N TYR A 33 -2.03 7.42 0.82
CA TYR A 33 -2.90 8.52 0.39
C TYR A 33 -4.38 8.11 0.53
N ALA A 34 -5.26 9.07 0.81
CA ALA A 34 -6.69 8.81 0.87
C ALA A 34 -7.20 8.31 -0.49
N GLY A 35 -8.01 7.25 -0.46
CA GLY A 35 -8.50 6.57 -1.66
C GLY A 35 -7.53 5.54 -2.25
N SER A 36 -6.34 5.34 -1.65
CA SER A 36 -5.48 4.22 -2.04
C SER A 36 -6.11 2.87 -1.70
N VAL A 37 -5.91 1.89 -2.56
CA VAL A 37 -6.41 0.53 -2.40
C VAL A 37 -5.22 -0.38 -2.14
N CYS A 38 -5.26 -1.10 -1.02
CA CYS A 38 -4.33 -2.19 -0.76
C CYS A 38 -5.03 -3.54 -0.86
N MET A 39 -4.39 -4.50 -1.53
CA MET A 39 -4.77 -5.91 -1.48
C MET A 39 -3.91 -6.64 -0.44
N THR A 40 -4.57 -7.36 0.47
CA THR A 40 -3.89 -8.17 1.48
C THR A 40 -4.59 -9.51 1.65
N PHE A 41 -3.81 -10.54 1.98
CA PHE A 41 -4.32 -11.86 2.39
C PHE A 41 -4.49 -11.97 3.92
N ALA A 42 -4.13 -10.91 4.66
CA ALA A 42 -4.39 -10.87 6.09
C ALA A 42 -5.90 -10.84 6.38
N ALA A 43 -6.32 -11.47 7.49
CA ALA A 43 -7.71 -11.47 7.94
C ALA A 43 -8.18 -10.09 8.44
N TYR A 44 -7.28 -9.12 8.57
CA TYR A 44 -7.54 -7.77 9.06
C TYR A 44 -6.92 -6.73 8.11
N CYS A 45 -7.55 -5.55 8.07
CA CYS A 45 -6.98 -4.41 7.37
C CYS A 45 -5.83 -3.81 8.20
N PRO A 46 -4.71 -3.45 7.55
CA PRO A 46 -3.65 -2.70 8.22
C PRO A 46 -4.13 -1.32 8.65
N ASP A 47 -3.35 -0.67 9.52
CA ASP A 47 -3.64 0.68 9.98
C ASP A 47 -3.83 1.65 8.80
N CYS A 48 -4.68 2.66 9.00
CA CYS A 48 -5.08 3.64 7.99
C CYS A 48 -5.90 3.09 6.81
N TYR A 49 -6.18 1.78 6.75
CA TYR A 49 -7.08 1.18 5.76
C TYR A 49 -8.42 0.75 6.35
N LEU A 50 -9.42 0.70 5.47
CA LEU A 50 -10.74 0.15 5.74
C LEU A 50 -11.00 -0.98 4.75
N PRO A 51 -11.73 -2.04 5.14
CA PRO A 51 -12.10 -3.08 4.21
C PRO A 51 -13.05 -2.53 3.14
N ALA A 52 -12.75 -2.84 1.89
CA ALA A 52 -13.56 -2.46 0.74
C ALA A 52 -14.73 -3.46 0.57
N ASP A 53 -15.71 -3.37 1.46
CA ASP A 53 -16.85 -4.29 1.58
C ASP A 53 -18.21 -3.65 1.30
N GLY A 54 -18.24 -2.47 0.69
CA GLY A 54 -19.49 -1.77 0.38
C GLY A 54 -20.14 -1.05 1.55
N ARG A 55 -19.50 -0.97 2.73
CA ARG A 55 -20.08 -0.33 3.91
C ARG A 55 -20.37 1.16 3.71
N ILE A 56 -21.38 1.65 4.42
CA ILE A 56 -21.72 3.06 4.51
C ILE A 56 -20.90 3.74 5.60
N LEU A 57 -20.27 4.87 5.27
CA LEU A 57 -19.48 5.69 6.16
C LEU A 57 -20.09 7.09 6.32
N ASP A 58 -19.80 7.68 7.47
CA ASP A 58 -20.18 9.06 7.77
C ASP A 58 -19.16 10.03 7.16
N LYS A 59 -19.66 11.04 6.43
CA LYS A 59 -18.83 12.00 5.71
C LYS A 59 -18.00 12.87 6.66
N ASP A 60 -18.57 13.25 7.80
CA ASP A 60 -17.91 14.17 8.74
C ASP A 60 -16.70 13.50 9.41
N ARG A 61 -16.72 12.17 9.55
CA ARG A 61 -15.56 11.39 10.02
C ARG A 61 -14.51 11.09 8.96
N TYR A 62 -14.91 10.97 7.69
CA TYR A 62 -14.02 10.54 6.60
C TYR A 62 -13.98 11.56 5.45
N LEU A 63 -13.89 12.84 5.78
CA LEU A 63 -13.99 13.94 4.82
C LEU A 63 -12.96 13.84 3.67
N LEU A 64 -11.71 13.49 3.99
CA LEU A 64 -10.65 13.37 2.98
C LEU A 64 -10.91 12.21 2.02
N LEU A 65 -11.45 11.09 2.53
CA LEU A 65 -11.79 9.95 1.69
C LEU A 65 -12.95 10.28 0.76
N TYR A 66 -14.01 10.92 1.29
CA TYR A 66 -15.14 11.39 0.49
C TYR A 66 -14.71 12.40 -0.59
N ALA A 67 -13.78 13.30 -0.29
CA ALA A 67 -13.27 14.27 -1.27
C ALA A 67 -12.60 13.59 -2.49
N VAL A 68 -12.06 12.38 -2.32
CA VAL A 68 -11.41 11.62 -3.39
C VAL A 68 -12.39 10.72 -4.13
N ILE A 69 -13.21 9.95 -3.39
CA ILE A 69 -14.05 8.91 -4.02
C ILE A 69 -15.50 9.32 -4.24
N GLY A 70 -15.99 10.37 -3.57
CA GLY A 70 -17.39 10.79 -3.64
C GLY A 70 -18.38 9.76 -3.09
N ASP A 71 -19.59 9.76 -3.65
CA ASP A 71 -20.72 8.88 -3.33
C ASP A 71 -21.04 7.87 -4.45
N GLN A 72 -20.11 7.67 -5.38
CA GLN A 72 -20.29 6.86 -6.58
C GLN A 72 -20.45 5.35 -6.33
N TYR A 73 -20.24 4.90 -5.09
CA TYR A 73 -20.51 3.53 -4.65
C TYR A 73 -21.81 3.39 -3.83
N GLY A 74 -22.54 4.50 -3.62
CA GLY A 74 -23.79 4.53 -2.85
C GLY A 74 -23.73 5.48 -1.64
N GLY A 75 -24.78 5.41 -0.81
CA GLY A 75 -25.04 6.35 0.27
C GLY A 75 -26.06 7.42 -0.12
N ASP A 76 -26.20 8.45 0.72
CA ASP A 76 -27.15 9.55 0.49
C ASP A 76 -26.51 10.80 -0.16
N GLY A 77 -25.19 10.79 -0.36
CA GLY A 77 -24.40 11.89 -0.94
C GLY A 77 -24.34 13.16 -0.09
N ARG A 78 -25.04 13.20 1.04
CA ARG A 78 -25.20 14.39 1.90
C ARG A 78 -24.46 14.22 3.23
N LYS A 79 -24.81 13.17 3.96
CA LYS A 79 -24.23 12.79 5.26
C LYS A 79 -23.40 11.52 5.16
N THR A 80 -23.70 10.65 4.20
CA THR A 80 -23.09 9.33 4.07
C THR A 80 -22.66 9.02 2.65
N PHE A 81 -21.65 8.16 2.55
CA PHE A 81 -21.15 7.63 1.29
C PHE A 81 -20.75 6.17 1.50
N ALA A 82 -20.76 5.37 0.43
CA ALA A 82 -20.34 3.97 0.48
C ALA A 82 -18.89 3.80 0.03
N LEU A 83 -18.22 2.78 0.56
CA LEU A 83 -16.98 2.25 0.00
C LEU A 83 -17.27 1.37 -1.23
N PRO A 84 -16.30 1.15 -2.13
CA PRO A 84 -16.42 0.08 -3.12
C PRO A 84 -16.54 -1.29 -2.44
N ASP A 85 -17.36 -2.19 -3.01
CA ASP A 85 -17.37 -3.61 -2.62
C ASP A 85 -16.46 -4.39 -3.57
N LEU A 86 -15.24 -4.68 -3.10
CA LEU A 86 -14.24 -5.42 -3.86
C LEU A 86 -14.29 -6.93 -3.59
N ARG A 87 -15.12 -7.40 -2.66
CA ARG A 87 -15.22 -8.83 -2.33
C ARG A 87 -15.72 -9.67 -3.51
N GLN A 88 -16.46 -9.06 -4.43
CA GLN A 88 -17.02 -9.72 -5.61
C GLN A 88 -16.04 -9.75 -6.81
N GLY A 89 -14.96 -8.96 -6.76
CA GLY A 89 -13.98 -8.85 -7.86
C GLY A 89 -12.67 -9.60 -7.63
N PHE A 90 -12.41 -10.04 -6.40
CA PHE A 90 -11.19 -10.77 -6.04
C PHE A 90 -11.56 -12.17 -5.54
N PRO A 91 -10.89 -13.24 -6.02
CA PRO A 91 -11.15 -14.59 -5.51
C PRO A 91 -10.83 -14.63 -4.01
N VAL A 92 -11.85 -14.90 -3.20
CA VAL A 92 -11.70 -15.41 -1.85
C VAL A 92 -11.12 -16.82 -1.96
N ILE A 93 -9.82 -16.96 -1.70
CA ILE A 93 -9.15 -18.25 -1.53
C ILE A 93 -9.30 -18.75 -0.09
#